data_AF-A0A850MIP1-F1
#
_entry.id   AF-A0A850MIP1-F1
#
_cell.length_a   1.000
_cell.length_b   1.000
_cell.length_c   1.000
_cell.angle_alpha   90.00
_cell.angle_beta   90.00
_cell.angle_gamma   90.00
#
_symmetry.space_group_name_H-M   'P 1'
#
loop_
_entity.id
_entity.type
_entity.pdbx_description
1 polymer ?
#
loop_
_entity_poly.entity_id
_entity_poly.type
_entity_poly.pdbx_seq_one_letter_code
_entity_poly.pdbx_strand_id
1 'polypeptide(L)'
;MVYILFIFGIIGGVISAILALLLMRTYASTKIKATLILFVLFCSISVNTFLFAVVPSLSKQCELIAYWTYLFLIISLIFAALLFGIFFEYIELGQIRITITFLFGILFGAFIAVLFIPGQVTVFYSEVFASWMIISSDYLKAIMLVFAILVIYRLIKGFIVIYRVATNERLKFQFKLFFSGISIGLTGLVISSASGILISEVNFVLGSMLRGLYPLFISIGLFIIFIGFHLNPYSIYLISQKVFQILVFNKSGVTIFDRQFRPTTGKHVTLITGAIHGVSSMIQHALGIESHPRSLKYLGRTLIFEFKGTLGFALISDRDSQILRNGLENFSELFMQAYKHELDEWDGSIETFENASDFIKKSFPFLDL
;
A
#
# COMPACT_ATOMS: atom_id res chain seq x y z
N MET A 1 -34.18 8.59 15.10
CA MET A 1 -33.35 7.42 14.73
C MET A 1 -32.56 7.65 13.44
N VAL A 2 -33.22 8.06 12.36
CA VAL A 2 -32.57 8.52 11.10
C VAL A 2 -31.41 9.48 11.36
N TYR A 3 -31.59 10.43 12.30
CA TYR A 3 -30.53 11.36 12.72
C TYR A 3 -29.26 10.69 13.24
N ILE A 4 -29.33 9.54 13.93
CA ILE A 4 -28.13 8.85 14.44
C ILE A 4 -27.34 8.26 13.28
N LEU A 5 -28.02 7.57 12.36
CA LEU A 5 -27.40 7.02 11.14
C LEU A 5 -26.75 8.13 10.30
N PHE A 6 -27.47 9.24 10.15
CA PHE A 6 -26.99 10.43 9.46
C PHE A 6 -25.74 11.00 10.13
N ILE A 7 -25.79 11.29 11.44
CA ILE A 7 -24.67 11.85 12.20
C ILE A 7 -23.44 10.94 12.12
N PHE A 8 -23.61 9.63 12.34
CA PHE A 8 -22.49 8.67 12.30
C PHE A 8 -21.90 8.52 10.89
N GLY A 9 -22.74 8.51 9.85
CA GLY A 9 -22.26 8.50 8.46
C GLY A 9 -21.51 9.78 8.08
N ILE A 10 -22.01 10.96 8.49
CA ILE A 10 -21.33 12.25 8.26
C ILE A 10 -19.99 12.30 9.00
N ILE A 11 -19.97 11.93 10.30
CA ILE A 11 -18.74 11.89 11.09
C ILE A 11 -17.71 10.96 10.42
N GLY A 12 -18.13 9.76 10.02
CA GLY A 12 -17.25 8.82 9.35
C GLY A 12 -16.74 9.31 7.99
N GLY A 13 -17.62 9.95 7.21
CA GLY A 13 -17.27 10.59 5.93
C GLY A 13 -16.24 11.70 6.08
N VAL A 14 -16.41 12.56 7.08
CA VAL A 14 -15.48 13.66 7.38
C VAL A 14 -14.13 13.11 7.87
N ILE A 15 -14.12 12.15 8.80
CA ILE A 15 -12.87 11.54 9.29
C ILE A 15 -12.10 10.90 8.14
N SER A 16 -12.75 10.07 7.34
CA SER A 16 -12.11 9.41 6.19
C SER A 16 -11.62 10.40 5.13
N ALA A 17 -12.35 11.50 4.87
CA ALA A 17 -11.91 12.57 3.98
C ALA A 17 -10.65 13.29 4.51
N ILE A 18 -10.61 13.62 5.80
CA ILE A 18 -9.43 14.23 6.43
C ILE A 18 -8.23 13.30 6.30
N LEU A 19 -8.40 12.01 6.60
CA LEU A 19 -7.33 11.03 6.46
C LEU A 19 -6.87 10.87 5.00
N ALA A 20 -7.78 10.93 4.03
CA ALA A 20 -7.44 10.92 2.61
C ALA A 20 -6.57 12.15 2.24
N LEU A 21 -6.93 13.35 2.70
CA LEU A 21 -6.13 14.57 2.45
C LEU A 21 -4.72 14.46 3.04
N LEU A 22 -4.57 13.88 4.24
CA LEU A 22 -3.26 13.63 4.84
C LEU A 22 -2.43 12.62 4.03
N LEU A 23 -3.06 11.56 3.49
CA LEU A 23 -2.42 10.63 2.57
C LEU A 23 -2.02 11.29 1.25
N MET A 24 -2.86 12.18 0.70
CA MET A 24 -2.53 12.94 -0.51
C MET A 24 -1.30 13.83 -0.29
N ARG A 25 -1.18 14.49 0.86
CA ARG A 25 0.01 15.27 1.23
C ARG A 25 1.25 14.37 1.32
N THR A 26 1.11 13.19 1.93
CA THR A 26 2.21 12.21 2.02
C THR A 26 2.59 11.65 0.64
N TYR A 27 1.62 11.46 -0.26
CA TYR A 27 1.88 11.06 -1.64
C TYR A 27 2.59 12.17 -2.41
N ALA A 28 2.22 13.43 -2.21
CA ALA A 28 2.84 14.56 -2.89
C ALA A 28 4.35 14.65 -2.57
N SER A 29 4.75 14.35 -1.33
CA SER A 29 6.17 14.35 -0.92
C SER A 29 6.92 13.07 -1.32
N THR A 30 6.30 11.90 -1.15
CA THR A 30 7.00 10.62 -1.33
C THR A 30 6.89 10.03 -2.73
N LYS A 31 5.85 10.41 -3.50
CA LYS A 31 5.50 9.90 -4.84
C LYS A 31 5.29 8.40 -4.92
N ILE A 32 4.96 7.74 -3.81
CA ILE A 32 4.88 6.28 -3.78
C ILE A 32 3.47 5.78 -4.14
N LYS A 33 3.40 4.83 -5.08
CA LYS A 33 2.12 4.36 -5.67
C LYS A 33 1.16 3.72 -4.66
N ALA A 34 1.63 3.03 -3.61
CA ALA A 34 0.69 2.44 -2.64
C ALA A 34 -0.01 3.51 -1.79
N THR A 35 0.65 4.64 -1.51
CA THR A 35 0.00 5.80 -0.87
C THR A 35 -1.11 6.34 -1.74
N LEU A 36 -0.93 6.36 -3.07
CA LEU A 36 -1.99 6.74 -4.00
C LEU A 36 -3.15 5.74 -3.94
N ILE A 37 -2.88 4.43 -3.91
CA ILE A 37 -3.94 3.41 -3.79
C ILE A 37 -4.71 3.57 -2.47
N LEU A 38 -4.02 3.77 -1.35
CA LEU A 38 -4.65 4.04 -0.05
C LEU A 38 -5.45 5.36 -0.06
N PHE A 39 -4.95 6.41 -0.70
CA PHE A 39 -5.68 7.66 -0.86
C PHE A 39 -7.01 7.42 -1.59
N VAL A 40 -6.98 6.75 -2.76
CA VAL A 40 -8.19 6.46 -3.54
C VAL A 40 -9.14 5.55 -2.73
N LEU A 41 -8.61 4.59 -1.98
CA LEU A 41 -9.39 3.74 -1.08
C LEU A 41 -10.12 4.58 0.00
N PHE A 42 -9.42 5.50 0.65
CA PHE A 42 -9.99 6.35 1.70
C PHE A 42 -11.04 7.30 1.13
N CYS A 43 -10.82 7.85 -0.07
CA CYS A 43 -11.84 8.60 -0.81
C CYS A 43 -13.08 7.75 -1.11
N SER A 44 -12.89 6.51 -1.59
CA SER A 44 -14.01 5.60 -1.86
C SER A 44 -14.84 5.30 -0.61
N ILE A 45 -14.17 5.10 0.53
CA ILE A 45 -14.85 4.86 1.81
C ILE A 45 -15.52 6.13 2.33
N SER A 46 -14.93 7.31 2.12
CA SER A 46 -15.57 8.59 2.44
C SER A 46 -16.86 8.77 1.65
N VAL A 47 -16.84 8.54 0.33
CA VAL A 47 -18.05 8.56 -0.50
C VAL A 47 -19.07 7.55 0.02
N ASN A 48 -18.65 6.32 0.34
CA ASN A 48 -19.55 5.28 0.84
C ASN A 48 -20.24 5.69 2.15
N THR A 49 -19.51 6.25 3.10
CA THR A 49 -20.04 6.70 4.41
C THR A 49 -20.95 7.92 4.29
N PHE A 50 -20.67 8.85 3.37
CA PHE A 50 -21.59 9.93 3.03
C PHE A 50 -22.88 9.42 2.38
N LEU A 51 -22.79 8.52 1.41
CA LEU A 51 -23.98 7.89 0.81
C LEU A 51 -24.81 7.15 1.85
N PHE A 52 -24.15 6.44 2.78
CA PHE A 52 -24.81 5.77 3.90
C PHE A 52 -25.56 6.74 4.82
N ALA A 53 -25.05 7.96 5.04
CA ALA A 53 -25.76 8.99 5.80
C ALA A 53 -27.00 9.50 5.06
N VAL A 54 -26.89 9.72 3.75
CA VAL A 54 -27.96 10.29 2.92
C VAL A 54 -29.13 9.33 2.78
N VAL A 55 -28.88 8.04 2.56
CA VAL A 55 -29.93 7.04 2.26
C VAL A 55 -31.07 7.03 3.29
N PRO A 56 -30.83 6.93 4.62
CA PRO A 56 -31.90 6.95 5.62
C PRO A 56 -32.66 8.27 5.69
N SER A 57 -32.07 9.37 5.21
CA SER A 57 -32.65 10.72 5.27
C SER A 57 -33.58 11.02 4.09
N LEU A 58 -33.60 10.16 3.06
CA LEU A 58 -34.47 10.33 1.91
C LEU A 58 -35.93 10.03 2.27
N SER A 59 -36.83 10.92 1.84
CA SER A 59 -38.27 10.73 2.04
C SER A 59 -38.79 9.50 1.30
N LYS A 60 -39.91 8.93 1.77
CA LYS A 60 -40.59 7.79 1.14
C LYS A 60 -41.01 8.08 -0.33
N GLN A 61 -41.20 9.35 -0.68
CA GLN A 61 -41.58 9.78 -2.03
C GLN A 61 -40.40 9.77 -3.02
N CYS A 62 -39.16 9.61 -2.54
CA CYS A 62 -37.95 9.67 -3.35
C CYS A 62 -37.41 8.29 -3.75
N GLU A 63 -38.27 7.35 -4.14
CA GLU A 63 -37.89 5.95 -4.43
C GLU A 63 -36.76 5.84 -5.46
N LEU A 64 -36.87 6.57 -6.58
CA LEU A 64 -35.85 6.56 -7.63
C LEU A 64 -34.48 7.04 -7.12
N ILE A 65 -34.47 8.10 -6.30
CA ILE A 65 -33.23 8.65 -5.73
C ILE A 65 -32.63 7.66 -4.73
N ALA A 66 -33.47 7.03 -3.89
CA ALA A 66 -33.04 6.03 -2.93
C ALA A 66 -32.43 4.80 -3.64
N TYR A 67 -33.05 4.35 -4.74
CA TYR A 67 -32.52 3.28 -5.58
C TYR A 67 -31.11 3.59 -6.09
N TRP A 68 -30.92 4.75 -6.74
CA TRP A 68 -29.61 5.15 -7.26
C TRP A 68 -28.57 5.33 -6.16
N THR A 69 -28.96 5.92 -5.03
CA THR A 69 -28.05 6.13 -3.90
C THR A 69 -27.57 4.79 -3.32
N TYR A 70 -28.45 3.80 -3.21
CA TYR A 70 -28.08 2.45 -2.80
C TYR A 70 -27.17 1.75 -3.80
N LEU A 71 -27.45 1.90 -5.09
CA LEU A 71 -26.62 1.36 -6.15
C LEU A 71 -25.19 1.93 -6.08
N PHE A 72 -25.04 3.25 -5.92
CA PHE A 72 -23.74 3.88 -5.71
C PHE A 72 -23.06 3.46 -4.40
N LEU A 73 -23.83 3.22 -3.33
CA LEU A 73 -23.30 2.71 -2.08
C LEU A 73 -22.69 1.32 -2.27
N ILE A 74 -23.36 0.40 -2.95
CA ILE A 74 -22.83 -0.94 -3.21
C ILE A 74 -21.60 -0.87 -4.15
N ILE A 75 -21.68 -0.09 -5.22
CA ILE A 75 -20.55 0.08 -6.16
C ILE A 75 -19.31 0.63 -5.43
N SER A 76 -19.48 1.66 -4.59
CA SER A 76 -18.36 2.24 -3.84
C SER A 76 -17.76 1.28 -2.81
N LEU A 77 -18.57 0.41 -2.19
CA LEU A 77 -18.09 -0.63 -1.28
C LEU A 77 -17.25 -1.67 -2.01
N ILE A 78 -17.72 -2.15 -3.17
CA ILE A 78 -17.00 -3.15 -3.98
C ILE A 78 -15.72 -2.55 -4.56
N PHE A 79 -15.79 -1.29 -5.02
CA PHE A 79 -14.61 -0.56 -5.49
C PHE A 79 -13.57 -0.40 -4.37
N ALA A 80 -13.99 -0.08 -3.15
CA ALA A 80 -13.09 -0.05 -1.99
C ALA A 80 -12.45 -1.42 -1.72
N ALA A 81 -13.24 -2.50 -1.75
CA ALA A 81 -12.73 -3.86 -1.55
C ALA A 81 -11.74 -4.29 -2.66
N LEU A 82 -11.99 -3.89 -3.92
CA LEU A 82 -11.08 -4.10 -5.04
C LEU A 82 -9.75 -3.35 -4.85
N LEU A 83 -9.80 -2.06 -4.49
CA LEU A 83 -8.61 -1.27 -4.19
C LEU A 83 -7.80 -1.87 -3.05
N PHE A 84 -8.49 -2.45 -2.07
CA PHE A 84 -7.86 -3.18 -0.97
C PHE A 84 -7.10 -4.41 -1.45
N GLY A 85 -7.70 -5.21 -2.34
CA GLY A 85 -7.04 -6.34 -2.98
C GLY A 85 -5.80 -5.93 -3.79
N ILE A 86 -5.92 -4.87 -4.59
CA ILE A 86 -4.82 -4.30 -5.37
C ILE A 86 -3.70 -3.77 -4.46
N PHE A 87 -4.05 -3.13 -3.34
CA PHE A 87 -3.08 -2.62 -2.37
C PHE A 87 -2.21 -3.74 -1.79
N PHE A 88 -2.83 -4.84 -1.33
CA PHE A 88 -2.09 -5.98 -0.80
C PHE A 88 -1.25 -6.69 -1.86
N GLU A 89 -1.76 -6.81 -3.08
CA GLU A 89 -0.98 -7.33 -4.19
C GLU A 89 0.24 -6.46 -4.48
N TYR A 90 0.07 -5.14 -4.49
CA TYR A 90 1.17 -4.20 -4.68
C TYR A 90 2.21 -4.31 -3.56
N ILE A 91 1.80 -4.53 -2.30
CA ILE A 91 2.75 -4.75 -1.20
C ILE A 91 3.47 -6.09 -1.35
N GLU A 92 2.74 -7.18 -1.64
CA GLU A 92 3.31 -8.53 -1.78
C GLU A 92 4.33 -8.57 -2.91
N LEU A 93 3.97 -7.99 -4.05
CA LEU A 93 4.69 -8.17 -5.30
C LEU A 93 5.45 -6.94 -5.75
N GLY A 94 5.33 -5.80 -5.09
CA GLY A 94 5.91 -4.50 -5.50
C GLY A 94 5.46 -3.99 -6.87
N GLN A 95 4.48 -4.66 -7.49
CA GLN A 95 3.91 -4.34 -8.79
C GLN A 95 2.50 -4.89 -8.87
N ILE A 96 1.66 -4.26 -9.68
CA ILE A 96 0.30 -4.71 -9.94
C ILE A 96 0.35 -5.70 -11.11
N ARG A 97 -0.04 -6.97 -10.92
CA ARG A 97 -0.14 -7.91 -12.03
C ARG A 97 -1.42 -7.66 -12.82
N ILE A 98 -1.25 -7.53 -14.12
CA ILE A 98 -2.36 -7.36 -15.07
C ILE A 98 -3.38 -8.49 -14.91
N THR A 99 -2.95 -9.75 -14.74
CA THR A 99 -3.85 -10.90 -14.63
C THR A 99 -4.81 -10.80 -13.45
N ILE A 100 -4.33 -10.38 -12.27
CA ILE A 100 -5.18 -10.29 -11.07
C ILE A 100 -6.10 -9.08 -11.19
N THR A 101 -5.59 -7.95 -11.67
CA THR A 101 -6.40 -6.75 -11.93
C THR A 101 -7.47 -7.01 -12.98
N PHE A 102 -7.14 -7.78 -14.02
CA PHE A 102 -8.07 -8.21 -15.07
C PHE A 102 -9.17 -9.13 -14.50
N LEU A 103 -8.82 -10.09 -13.65
CA LEU A 103 -9.81 -10.95 -12.97
C LEU A 103 -10.77 -10.12 -12.09
N PHE A 104 -10.24 -9.22 -11.27
CA PHE A 104 -11.08 -8.31 -10.47
C PHE A 104 -11.92 -7.38 -11.35
N GLY A 105 -11.37 -6.91 -12.48
CA GLY A 105 -12.07 -6.09 -13.45
C GLY A 105 -13.24 -6.83 -14.11
N ILE A 106 -13.06 -8.10 -14.49
CA ILE A 106 -14.14 -8.95 -15.01
C ILE A 106 -15.23 -9.13 -13.95
N LEU A 107 -14.87 -9.47 -12.72
CA LEU A 107 -15.85 -9.67 -11.65
C LEU A 107 -16.61 -8.39 -11.32
N PHE A 108 -15.91 -7.26 -11.29
CA PHE A 108 -16.51 -5.95 -11.08
C PHE A 108 -17.43 -5.54 -12.24
N GLY A 109 -17.00 -5.77 -13.49
CA GLY A 109 -17.81 -5.53 -14.69
C GLY A 109 -19.05 -6.43 -14.75
N ALA A 110 -18.91 -7.71 -14.42
CA ALA A 110 -20.03 -8.64 -14.31
C ALA A 110 -21.00 -8.20 -13.22
N PHE A 111 -20.49 -7.79 -12.06
CA PHE A 111 -21.32 -7.23 -10.98
C PHE A 111 -22.11 -6.01 -11.46
N ILE A 112 -21.45 -5.04 -12.12
CA ILE A 112 -22.12 -3.86 -12.67
C ILE A 112 -23.18 -4.26 -13.70
N ALA A 113 -22.87 -5.17 -14.63
CA ALA A 113 -23.81 -5.62 -15.66
C ALA A 113 -25.08 -6.23 -15.03
N VAL A 114 -24.94 -7.00 -13.95
CA VAL A 114 -26.07 -7.61 -13.24
C VAL A 114 -26.95 -6.58 -12.55
N LEU A 115 -26.37 -5.49 -12.02
CA LEU A 115 -27.16 -4.41 -11.42
C LEU A 115 -28.15 -3.78 -12.41
N PHE A 116 -27.85 -3.80 -13.72
CA PHE A 116 -28.72 -3.25 -14.76
C PHE A 116 -29.77 -4.23 -15.30
N ILE A 117 -29.72 -5.51 -14.90
CA ILE A 117 -30.76 -6.48 -15.28
C ILE A 117 -32.01 -6.20 -14.43
N PRO A 118 -33.19 -5.98 -15.04
CA PRO A 118 -34.43 -5.74 -14.31
C PRO A 118 -34.73 -6.85 -13.28
N GLY A 119 -35.14 -6.45 -12.08
CA GLY A 119 -35.52 -7.37 -11.00
C GLY A 119 -34.35 -7.94 -10.19
N GLN A 120 -33.08 -7.63 -10.50
CA GLN A 120 -31.95 -8.11 -9.70
C GLN A 120 -31.79 -7.37 -8.38
N VAL A 121 -32.15 -6.09 -8.35
CA VAL A 121 -32.12 -5.24 -7.17
C VAL A 121 -33.45 -4.52 -7.08
N THR A 122 -34.13 -4.69 -5.95
CA THR A 122 -35.33 -3.92 -5.61
C THR A 122 -35.09 -3.19 -4.32
N VAL A 123 -35.52 -1.93 -4.27
CA VAL A 123 -35.40 -1.08 -3.10
C VAL A 123 -36.81 -0.75 -2.62
N PHE A 124 -37.08 -0.95 -1.34
CA PHE A 124 -38.38 -0.67 -0.76
C PHE A 124 -38.21 0.04 0.57
N TYR A 125 -39.13 0.94 0.88
CA TYR A 125 -39.11 1.64 2.14
C TYR A 125 -39.74 0.76 3.22
N SER A 126 -38.96 0.40 4.24
CA SER A 126 -39.51 -0.26 5.41
C SER A 126 -39.93 0.78 6.44
N GLU A 127 -41.23 0.82 6.72
CA GLU A 127 -41.79 1.64 7.79
C GLU A 127 -41.29 1.18 9.16
N VAL A 128 -41.08 -0.13 9.31
CA VAL A 128 -40.47 -0.70 10.51
C VAL A 128 -39.08 -0.13 10.69
N PHE A 129 -38.26 -0.10 9.63
CA PHE A 129 -36.89 0.41 9.72
C PHE A 129 -36.73 1.91 9.60
N ALA A 130 -37.82 2.63 9.36
CA ALA A 130 -37.83 4.02 8.90
C ALA A 130 -36.71 4.30 7.88
N SER A 131 -36.40 3.32 7.03
CA SER A 131 -35.27 3.36 6.11
C SER A 131 -35.53 2.48 4.90
N TRP A 132 -34.85 2.86 3.82
CA TRP A 132 -34.83 2.10 2.60
C TRP A 132 -34.07 0.78 2.82
N MET A 133 -34.58 -0.31 2.26
CA MET A 133 -33.97 -1.63 2.29
C MET A 133 -33.76 -2.14 0.87
N ILE A 134 -32.75 -3.00 0.71
CA ILE A 134 -32.41 -3.59 -0.58
C ILE A 134 -32.67 -5.09 -0.54
N ILE A 135 -33.44 -5.59 -1.49
CA ILE A 135 -33.54 -7.01 -1.79
C ILE A 135 -32.77 -7.25 -3.07
N SER A 136 -31.80 -8.15 -2.97
CA SER A 136 -31.03 -8.62 -4.12
C SER A 136 -31.44 -10.04 -4.49
N SER A 137 -31.35 -10.35 -5.78
CA SER A 137 -31.47 -11.72 -6.28
C SER A 137 -30.39 -12.64 -5.70
N ASP A 138 -30.65 -13.94 -5.73
CA ASP A 138 -29.66 -14.95 -5.28
C ASP A 138 -28.42 -14.99 -6.20
N TYR A 139 -28.59 -14.62 -7.47
CA TYR A 139 -27.47 -14.49 -8.41
C TYR A 139 -26.51 -13.37 -7.99
N LEU A 140 -27.03 -12.19 -7.63
CA LEU A 140 -26.21 -11.09 -7.14
C LEU A 140 -25.51 -11.45 -5.82
N LYS A 141 -26.22 -12.13 -4.90
CA LYS A 141 -25.63 -12.62 -3.65
C LYS A 141 -24.49 -13.60 -3.91
N ALA A 142 -24.63 -14.52 -4.87
CA ALA A 142 -23.60 -15.47 -5.23
C ALA A 142 -22.35 -14.77 -5.79
N ILE A 143 -22.51 -13.79 -6.70
CA ILE A 143 -21.40 -12.98 -7.22
C ILE A 143 -20.70 -12.24 -6.08
N MET A 144 -21.46 -11.59 -5.20
CA MET A 144 -20.92 -10.87 -4.04
C MET A 144 -20.16 -11.79 -3.09
N LEU A 145 -20.65 -13.01 -2.86
CA LEU A 145 -19.98 -14.01 -2.03
C LEU A 145 -18.65 -14.45 -2.64
N VAL A 146 -18.62 -14.77 -3.95
CA VAL A 146 -17.38 -15.14 -4.66
C VAL A 146 -16.37 -13.98 -4.59
N PHE A 147 -16.83 -12.76 -4.82
CA PHE A 147 -15.99 -11.56 -4.72
C PHE A 147 -15.44 -11.38 -3.30
N ALA A 148 -16.28 -11.50 -2.28
CA ALA A 148 -15.88 -11.40 -0.88
C ALA A 148 -14.85 -12.48 -0.51
N ILE A 149 -15.05 -13.73 -0.91
CA ILE A 149 -14.10 -14.83 -0.69
C ILE A 149 -12.75 -14.52 -1.32
N LEU A 150 -12.73 -14.01 -2.56
CA LEU A 150 -11.48 -13.64 -3.24
C LEU A 150 -10.75 -12.50 -2.53
N VAL A 151 -11.46 -11.46 -2.10
CA VAL A 151 -10.88 -10.34 -1.33
C VAL A 151 -10.33 -10.83 0.00
N ILE A 152 -11.09 -11.63 0.76
CA ILE A 152 -10.66 -12.22 2.03
C ILE A 152 -9.44 -13.13 1.84
N TYR A 153 -9.45 -14.00 0.83
CA TYR A 153 -8.31 -14.84 0.49
C TYR A 153 -7.05 -13.99 0.23
N ARG A 154 -7.18 -12.89 -0.52
CA ARG A 154 -6.07 -11.99 -0.82
C ARG A 154 -5.57 -11.26 0.42
N LEU A 155 -6.47 -10.80 1.27
CA LEU A 155 -6.14 -10.20 2.57
C LEU A 155 -5.32 -11.14 3.44
N ILE A 156 -5.82 -12.37 3.65
CA ILE A 156 -5.18 -13.36 4.50
C ILE A 156 -3.83 -13.77 3.92
N LYS A 157 -3.76 -14.06 2.60
CA LYS A 157 -2.51 -14.42 1.94
C LYS A 157 -1.49 -13.29 2.04
N GLY A 158 -1.89 -12.06 1.74
CA GLY A 158 -1.03 -10.88 1.82
C GLY A 158 -0.49 -10.69 3.24
N PHE A 159 -1.35 -10.81 4.24
CA PHE A 159 -0.96 -10.77 5.65
C PHE A 159 0.08 -11.85 6.00
N ILE A 160 -0.16 -13.12 5.62
CA ILE A 160 0.77 -14.23 5.91
C ILE A 160 2.13 -14.00 5.24
N VAL A 161 2.16 -13.61 3.97
CA VAL A 161 3.41 -13.37 3.24
C VAL A 161 4.19 -12.25 3.90
N ILE A 162 3.53 -11.14 4.18
CA ILE A 162 4.15 -9.98 4.81
C ILE A 162 4.67 -10.32 6.21
N TYR A 163 3.87 -11.01 7.04
CA TYR A 163 4.26 -11.37 8.39
C TYR A 163 5.49 -12.30 8.41
N ARG A 164 5.61 -13.21 7.43
CA ARG A 164 6.78 -14.08 7.27
C ARG A 164 8.03 -13.33 6.79
N VAL A 165 7.86 -12.32 5.94
CA VAL A 165 8.98 -11.55 5.39
C VAL A 165 9.44 -10.44 6.34
N ALA A 166 8.57 -9.98 7.24
CA ALA A 166 8.90 -8.95 8.19
C ALA A 166 9.92 -9.44 9.24
N THR A 167 11.18 -9.08 9.05
CA THR A 167 12.28 -9.34 10.00
C THR A 167 12.23 -8.38 11.19
N ASN A 168 11.93 -7.11 10.93
CA ASN A 168 11.94 -6.04 11.93
C ASN A 168 10.66 -6.03 12.80
N GLU A 169 10.82 -5.94 14.12
CA GLU A 169 9.69 -5.82 15.07
C GLU A 169 8.81 -4.58 14.81
N ARG A 170 9.41 -3.46 14.37
CA ARG A 170 8.66 -2.25 13.99
C ARG A 170 7.76 -2.49 12.78
N LEU A 171 8.27 -3.24 11.79
CA LEU A 171 7.50 -3.59 10.59
C LEU A 171 6.36 -4.56 10.95
N LYS A 172 6.64 -5.57 11.79
CA LYS A 172 5.59 -6.47 12.31
C LYS A 172 4.50 -5.71 13.06
N PHE A 173 4.89 -4.74 13.89
CA PHE A 173 3.94 -3.89 14.64
C PHE A 173 3.07 -3.07 13.69
N GLN A 174 3.64 -2.45 12.66
CA GLN A 174 2.86 -1.72 11.65
C GLN A 174 1.85 -2.63 10.95
N PHE A 175 2.23 -3.86 10.58
CA PHE A 175 1.28 -4.79 9.97
C PHE A 175 0.20 -5.26 10.91
N LYS A 176 0.51 -5.43 12.20
CA LYS A 176 -0.51 -5.69 13.22
C LYS A 176 -1.52 -4.54 13.28
N LEU A 177 -1.07 -3.28 13.16
CA LEU A 177 -1.97 -2.12 13.08
C LEU A 177 -2.82 -2.12 11.80
N PHE A 178 -2.22 -2.39 10.63
CA PHE A 178 -3.01 -2.52 9.39
C PHE A 178 -4.09 -3.60 9.51
N PHE A 179 -3.69 -4.78 10.00
CA PHE A 179 -4.59 -5.91 10.13
C PHE A 179 -5.67 -5.70 11.19
N SER A 180 -5.32 -5.06 12.32
CA SER A 180 -6.31 -4.72 13.35
C SER A 180 -7.31 -3.69 12.83
N GLY A 181 -6.85 -2.67 12.10
CA GLY A 181 -7.73 -1.69 11.47
C GLY A 181 -8.70 -2.33 10.47
N ILE A 182 -8.22 -3.25 9.64
CA ILE A 182 -9.07 -4.04 8.72
C ILE A 182 -10.09 -4.87 9.50
N SER A 183 -9.64 -5.59 10.53
CA SER A 183 -10.48 -6.46 11.34
C SER A 183 -11.58 -5.67 12.04
N ILE A 184 -11.28 -4.49 12.58
CA ILE A 184 -12.25 -3.58 13.19
C ILE A 184 -13.29 -3.12 12.15
N GLY A 185 -12.84 -2.69 10.97
CA GLY A 185 -13.75 -2.28 9.89
C GLY A 185 -14.68 -3.41 9.42
N LEU A 186 -14.14 -4.62 9.23
CA LEU A 186 -14.91 -5.82 8.89
C LEU A 186 -15.89 -6.21 10.01
N THR A 187 -15.48 -6.08 11.27
CA THR A 187 -16.35 -6.35 12.42
C THR A 187 -17.55 -5.41 12.41
N GLY A 188 -17.35 -4.13 12.12
CA GLY A 188 -18.45 -3.19 11.91
C GLY A 188 -19.42 -3.60 10.80
N LEU A 189 -18.90 -4.11 9.68
CA LEU A 189 -19.71 -4.61 8.57
C LEU A 189 -20.52 -5.84 8.96
N VAL A 190 -19.90 -6.79 9.66
CA VAL A 190 -20.55 -8.01 10.16
C VAL A 190 -21.64 -7.67 11.17
N ILE A 191 -21.36 -6.79 12.14
CA ILE A 191 -22.35 -6.33 13.13
C ILE A 191 -23.53 -5.65 12.43
N SER A 192 -23.28 -4.75 11.48
CA SER A 192 -24.35 -4.09 10.73
C SER A 192 -25.19 -5.07 9.93
N SER A 193 -24.56 -6.03 9.24
CA SER A 193 -25.26 -7.05 8.45
C SER A 193 -26.09 -7.98 9.35
N ALA A 194 -25.51 -8.48 10.44
CA ALA A 194 -26.18 -9.35 11.41
C ALA A 194 -27.34 -8.62 12.12
N SER A 195 -27.16 -7.34 12.44
CA SER A 195 -28.21 -6.52 13.05
C SER A 195 -29.41 -6.33 12.13
N GLY A 196 -29.19 -6.26 10.81
CA GLY A 196 -30.26 -6.16 9.82
C GLY A 196 -31.04 -7.47 9.62
N ILE A 197 -30.41 -8.62 9.87
CA ILE A 197 -31.04 -9.94 9.68
C ILE A 197 -31.69 -10.46 10.96
N LEU A 198 -31.00 -10.38 12.10
CA LEU A 198 -31.38 -11.11 13.33
C LEU A 198 -32.02 -10.22 14.40
N ILE A 199 -31.44 -9.05 14.64
CA ILE A 199 -31.82 -8.20 15.79
C ILE A 199 -33.01 -7.32 15.45
N SER A 200 -33.11 -6.95 14.17
CA SER A 200 -34.20 -6.21 13.55
C SER A 200 -35.58 -6.81 13.82
N GLU A 201 -35.69 -8.14 13.89
CA GLU A 201 -36.94 -8.85 14.16
C GLU A 201 -37.34 -8.82 15.65
N VAL A 202 -36.35 -8.70 16.55
CA VAL A 202 -36.55 -8.81 18.01
C VAL A 202 -36.63 -7.44 18.69
N ASN A 203 -35.72 -6.52 18.34
CA ASN A 203 -35.67 -5.17 18.89
C ASN A 203 -35.24 -4.17 17.81
N PHE A 204 -36.25 -3.49 17.26
CA PHE A 204 -36.08 -2.54 16.18
C PHE A 204 -35.07 -1.41 16.51
N VAL A 205 -35.16 -0.85 17.74
CA VAL A 205 -34.33 0.28 18.16
C VAL A 205 -32.86 -0.15 18.22
N LEU A 206 -32.59 -1.30 18.83
CA LEU A 206 -31.24 -1.82 18.94
C LEU A 206 -30.65 -2.16 17.56
N GLY A 207 -31.44 -2.80 16.69
CA GLY A 207 -31.02 -3.20 15.35
C GLY A 207 -30.52 -2.01 14.52
N SER A 208 -31.29 -0.92 14.45
CA SER A 208 -30.84 0.23 13.63
C SER A 208 -29.75 1.06 14.29
N MET A 209 -29.63 1.06 15.63
CA MET A 209 -28.46 1.66 16.28
C MET A 209 -27.18 0.89 15.92
N LEU A 210 -27.20 -0.44 15.96
CA LEU A 210 -26.06 -1.28 15.60
C LEU A 210 -25.68 -1.14 14.13
N ARG A 211 -26.67 -1.07 13.23
CA ARG A 211 -26.46 -0.77 11.80
C ARG A 211 -25.76 0.59 11.62
N GLY A 212 -26.12 1.56 12.44
CA GLY A 212 -25.52 2.90 12.45
C GLY A 212 -24.07 2.96 12.89
N LEU A 213 -23.58 1.99 13.65
CA LEU A 213 -22.19 1.98 14.11
C LEU A 213 -21.20 1.65 12.98
N TYR A 214 -21.66 1.07 11.87
CA TYR A 214 -20.81 0.64 10.76
C TYR A 214 -19.83 1.72 10.25
N PRO A 215 -20.27 2.96 9.92
CA PRO A 215 -19.37 4.02 9.49
C PRO A 215 -18.32 4.39 10.55
N LEU A 216 -18.66 4.30 11.84
CA LEU A 216 -17.73 4.58 12.93
C LEU A 216 -16.65 3.50 13.03
N PHE A 217 -17.04 2.21 13.02
CA PHE A 217 -16.08 1.10 13.03
C PHE A 217 -15.12 1.15 11.84
N ILE A 218 -15.64 1.44 10.65
CA ILE A 218 -14.79 1.66 9.46
C ILE A 218 -13.84 2.83 9.68
N SER A 219 -14.32 3.95 10.20
CA SER A 219 -13.49 5.15 10.41
C SER A 219 -12.39 4.92 11.46
N ILE A 220 -12.70 4.20 12.54
CA ILE A 220 -11.71 3.76 13.53
C ILE A 220 -10.68 2.83 12.86
N GLY A 221 -11.14 1.88 12.06
CA GLY A 221 -10.28 0.98 11.31
C GLY A 221 -9.33 1.73 10.38
N LEU A 222 -9.83 2.71 9.63
CA LEU A 222 -9.03 3.57 8.76
C LEU A 222 -8.05 4.45 9.53
N PHE A 223 -8.44 4.96 10.69
CA PHE A 223 -7.57 5.73 11.55
C PHE A 223 -6.37 4.90 12.04
N ILE A 224 -6.61 3.65 12.44
CA ILE A 224 -5.55 2.73 12.85
C ILE A 224 -4.64 2.37 11.66
N ILE A 225 -5.21 2.10 10.47
CA ILE A 225 -4.44 1.89 9.24
C ILE A 225 -3.57 3.11 8.93
N PHE A 226 -4.13 4.32 9.07
CA PHE A 226 -3.42 5.56 8.84
C PHE A 226 -2.25 5.74 9.83
N ILE A 227 -2.44 5.46 11.12
CA ILE A 227 -1.34 5.48 12.11
C ILE A 227 -0.26 4.49 11.69
N GLY A 228 -0.62 3.25 11.36
CA GLY A 228 0.32 2.23 10.90
C GLY A 228 1.13 2.69 9.69
N PHE A 229 0.47 3.36 8.74
CA PHE A 229 1.11 3.93 7.55
C PHE A 229 2.04 5.11 7.88
N HIS A 230 1.59 6.03 8.74
CA HIS A 230 2.30 7.26 9.03
C HIS A 230 3.55 7.04 9.89
N LEU A 231 3.57 6.02 10.76
CA LEU A 231 4.73 5.68 11.58
C LEU A 231 5.99 5.41 10.77
N ASN A 232 5.86 4.78 9.60
CA ASN A 232 6.94 4.68 8.63
C ASN A 232 6.33 4.34 7.26
N PRO A 233 6.14 5.34 6.38
CA PRO A 233 5.58 5.07 5.06
C PRO A 233 6.51 4.18 4.24
N TYR A 234 7.83 4.27 4.42
CA TYR A 234 8.83 3.58 3.61
C TYR A 234 8.92 2.07 3.86
N SER A 235 8.66 1.63 5.09
CA SER A 235 8.82 0.24 5.52
C SER A 235 7.85 -0.73 4.85
N ILE A 236 6.63 -0.29 4.52
CA ILE A 236 5.64 -1.09 3.78
C ILE A 236 6.12 -1.42 2.35
N TYR A 237 7.00 -0.59 1.78
CA TYR A 237 7.50 -0.79 0.43
C TYR A 237 8.63 -1.81 0.33
N LEU A 238 9.36 -2.01 1.42
CA LEU A 238 10.58 -2.83 1.43
C LEU A 238 10.31 -4.32 1.52
N ILE A 239 9.09 -4.72 1.88
CA ILE A 239 8.71 -6.15 1.83
C ILE A 239 8.86 -6.68 0.41
N SER A 240 8.59 -5.83 -0.58
CA SER A 240 8.70 -6.18 -1.98
C SER A 240 10.11 -6.05 -2.58
N GLN A 241 11.06 -5.48 -1.83
CA GLN A 241 12.40 -5.14 -2.32
C GLN A 241 13.47 -5.85 -1.50
N LYS A 242 14.28 -6.66 -2.18
CA LYS A 242 15.43 -7.32 -1.58
C LYS A 242 16.68 -6.52 -1.92
N VAL A 243 17.23 -5.85 -0.92
CA VAL A 243 18.59 -5.31 -0.99
C VAL A 243 19.58 -6.41 -0.64
N PHE A 244 20.62 -6.55 -1.46
CA PHE A 244 21.63 -7.59 -1.31
C PHE A 244 22.95 -7.02 -0.81
N GLN A 245 23.41 -5.91 -1.39
CA GLN A 245 24.75 -5.39 -1.13
C GLN A 245 24.84 -3.89 -1.45
N ILE A 246 25.66 -3.16 -0.70
CA ILE A 246 26.14 -1.82 -1.04
C ILE A 246 27.66 -1.89 -1.26
N LEU A 247 28.13 -1.21 -2.29
CA LEU A 247 29.51 -1.13 -2.69
C LEU A 247 29.91 0.33 -2.89
N VAL A 248 31.11 0.67 -2.46
CA VAL A 248 31.80 1.91 -2.85
C VAL A 248 33.07 1.51 -3.56
N PHE A 249 33.34 2.12 -4.70
CA PHE A 249 34.52 1.84 -5.50
C PHE A 249 35.09 3.13 -6.10
N ASN A 250 36.39 3.14 -6.37
CA ASN A 250 37.03 4.29 -7.02
C ASN A 250 36.87 4.25 -8.55
N LYS A 251 37.38 5.28 -9.21
CA LYS A 251 37.44 5.39 -10.69
C LYS A 251 38.16 4.24 -11.40
N SER A 252 38.95 3.43 -10.69
CA SER A 252 39.65 2.26 -11.24
C SER A 252 38.89 0.96 -10.97
N GLY A 253 37.72 1.02 -10.32
CA GLY A 253 36.93 -0.15 -9.94
C GLY A 253 37.42 -0.89 -8.69
N VAL A 254 38.38 -0.33 -7.94
CA VAL A 254 38.84 -0.90 -6.67
C VAL A 254 37.79 -0.65 -5.60
N THR A 255 37.38 -1.72 -4.92
CA THR A 255 36.41 -1.64 -3.82
C THR A 255 37.02 -0.95 -2.61
N ILE A 256 36.38 0.12 -2.17
CA ILE A 256 36.73 0.88 -0.95
C ILE A 256 35.88 0.39 0.23
N PHE A 257 34.61 0.09 -0.01
CA PHE A 257 33.69 -0.35 1.03
C PHE A 257 32.71 -1.38 0.48
N ASP A 258 32.40 -2.39 1.29
CA ASP A 258 31.39 -3.40 1.01
C ASP A 258 30.55 -3.69 2.25
N ARG A 259 29.23 -3.66 2.09
CA ARG A 259 28.30 -4.24 3.06
C ARG A 259 27.33 -5.17 2.37
N GLN A 260 27.39 -6.45 2.74
CA GLN A 260 26.38 -7.44 2.35
C GLN A 260 25.25 -7.48 3.39
N PHE A 261 24.01 -7.32 2.92
CA PHE A 261 22.80 -7.44 3.74
C PHE A 261 22.24 -8.86 3.70
N ARG A 262 22.53 -9.59 2.62
CA ARG A 262 22.09 -10.97 2.42
C ARG A 262 23.25 -11.76 1.87
N PRO A 263 23.47 -13.00 2.35
CA PRO A 263 24.54 -13.83 1.85
C PRO A 263 24.35 -14.06 0.35
N THR A 264 25.30 -13.57 -0.44
CA THR A 264 25.43 -13.91 -1.86
C THR A 264 26.38 -15.08 -1.97
N THR A 265 25.94 -16.16 -2.61
CA THR A 265 26.76 -17.35 -2.82
C THR A 265 27.96 -17.03 -3.73
N GLY A 266 29.17 -17.12 -3.16
CA GLY A 266 30.39 -17.50 -3.87
C GLY A 266 30.99 -16.49 -4.86
N LYS A 267 31.00 -15.18 -4.59
CA LYS A 267 31.68 -14.22 -5.49
C LYS A 267 32.63 -13.27 -4.77
N HIS A 268 33.82 -13.11 -5.33
CA HIS A 268 34.77 -12.07 -4.93
C HIS A 268 34.20 -10.70 -5.30
N VAL A 269 33.96 -9.87 -4.30
CA VAL A 269 33.35 -8.53 -4.42
C VAL A 269 34.13 -7.64 -5.38
N THR A 270 35.46 -7.77 -5.39
CA THR A 270 36.38 -7.06 -6.29
C THR A 270 36.14 -7.36 -7.77
N LEU A 271 35.70 -8.58 -8.12
CA LEU A 271 35.34 -8.93 -9.50
C LEU A 271 34.03 -8.27 -9.91
N ILE A 272 33.11 -8.09 -8.96
CA ILE A 272 31.81 -7.44 -9.21
C ILE A 272 32.04 -5.95 -9.49
N THR A 273 32.81 -5.25 -8.65
CA THR A 273 33.11 -3.82 -8.83
C THR A 273 33.92 -3.56 -10.11
N GLY A 274 34.91 -4.40 -10.41
CA GLY A 274 35.65 -4.33 -11.67
C GLY A 274 34.77 -4.52 -12.91
N ALA A 275 33.88 -5.52 -12.90
CA ALA A 275 32.94 -5.76 -13.99
C ALA A 275 31.92 -4.62 -14.15
N ILE A 276 31.40 -4.09 -13.04
CA ILE A 276 30.50 -2.93 -13.01
C ILE A 276 31.17 -1.73 -13.68
N HIS A 277 32.39 -1.42 -13.26
CA HIS A 277 33.13 -0.28 -13.80
C HIS A 277 33.41 -0.47 -15.29
N GLY A 278 33.93 -1.64 -15.70
CA GLY A 278 34.20 -1.95 -17.11
C GLY A 278 32.96 -1.84 -17.99
N VAL A 279 31.82 -2.38 -17.57
CA VAL A 279 30.55 -2.30 -18.31
C VAL A 279 30.06 -0.85 -18.38
N SER A 280 30.13 -0.10 -17.28
CA SER A 280 29.74 1.31 -17.26
C SER A 280 30.58 2.15 -18.22
N SER A 281 31.90 2.00 -18.17
CA SER A 281 32.85 2.73 -19.03
C SER A 281 32.66 2.36 -20.50
N MET A 282 32.41 1.08 -20.80
CA MET A 282 32.10 0.62 -22.15
C MET A 282 30.82 1.26 -22.68
N ILE A 283 29.75 1.33 -21.86
CA ILE A 283 28.48 1.97 -22.22
C ILE A 283 28.69 3.46 -22.50
N GLN A 284 29.44 4.17 -21.66
CA GLN A 284 29.75 5.59 -21.86
C GLN A 284 30.47 5.84 -23.18
N HIS A 285 31.53 5.06 -23.45
CA HIS A 285 32.30 5.19 -24.70
C HIS A 285 31.47 4.80 -25.92
N ALA A 286 30.70 3.72 -25.85
CA ALA A 286 29.88 3.25 -26.97
C ALA A 286 28.75 4.22 -27.33
N LEU A 287 28.16 4.90 -26.33
CA LEU A 287 27.06 5.84 -26.52
C LEU A 287 27.51 7.30 -26.66
N GLY A 288 28.81 7.59 -26.47
CA GLY A 288 29.34 8.95 -26.49
C GLY A 288 28.73 9.85 -25.40
N ILE A 289 28.28 9.26 -24.28
CA ILE A 289 27.66 10.00 -23.17
C ILE A 289 28.66 10.21 -22.04
N GLU A 290 28.73 11.43 -21.54
CA GLU A 290 29.58 11.76 -20.39
C GLU A 290 28.98 11.24 -19.07
N SER A 291 27.66 11.09 -19.02
CA SER A 291 26.96 10.63 -17.82
C SER A 291 27.08 9.11 -17.64
N HIS A 292 27.39 8.68 -16.42
CA HIS A 292 27.34 7.27 -16.06
C HIS A 292 25.89 6.73 -16.04
N PRO A 293 25.67 5.45 -16.37
CA PRO A 293 24.36 4.83 -16.26
C PRO A 293 23.86 4.89 -14.81
N ARG A 294 22.61 5.34 -14.62
CA ARG A 294 21.97 5.41 -13.28
C ARG A 294 21.49 4.07 -12.74
N SER A 295 21.32 3.08 -13.60
CA SER A 295 20.96 1.71 -13.20
C SER A 295 21.20 0.71 -14.31
N LEU A 296 21.52 -0.53 -13.94
CA LEU A 296 21.66 -1.67 -14.85
C LEU A 296 20.86 -2.87 -14.32
N LYS A 297 20.07 -3.52 -15.18
CA LYS A 297 19.30 -4.71 -14.82
C LYS A 297 19.94 -5.95 -15.43
N TYR A 298 20.20 -6.97 -14.62
CA TYR A 298 20.81 -8.23 -15.05
C TYR A 298 20.30 -9.41 -14.22
N LEU A 299 19.77 -10.44 -14.89
CA LEU A 299 19.30 -11.70 -14.27
C LEU A 299 18.45 -11.53 -12.99
N GLY A 300 17.49 -10.60 -13.03
CA GLY A 300 16.62 -10.33 -11.88
C GLY A 300 17.27 -9.54 -10.73
N ARG A 301 18.47 -9.01 -10.95
CA ARG A 301 19.13 -8.01 -10.10
C ARG A 301 19.10 -6.66 -10.79
N THR A 302 18.98 -5.62 -9.97
CA THR A 302 19.13 -4.24 -10.40
C THR A 302 20.30 -3.65 -9.63
N LEU A 303 21.25 -3.11 -10.37
CA LEU A 303 22.34 -2.31 -9.84
C LEU A 303 21.92 -0.85 -9.99
N ILE A 304 21.91 -0.12 -8.90
CA ILE A 304 21.63 1.32 -8.86
C ILE A 304 22.95 2.02 -8.61
N PHE A 305 23.27 3.01 -9.42
CA PHE A 305 24.53 3.73 -9.32
C PHE A 305 24.31 5.19 -8.94
N GLU A 306 25.23 5.70 -8.12
CA GLU A 306 25.41 7.11 -7.84
C GLU A 306 26.91 7.42 -7.92
N PHE A 307 27.30 8.49 -8.62
CA PHE A 307 28.70 8.85 -8.80
C PHE A 307 28.95 10.24 -8.24
N LYS A 308 29.94 10.39 -7.37
CA LYS A 308 30.33 11.67 -6.76
C LYS A 308 31.84 11.83 -6.90
N GLY A 309 32.28 12.73 -7.78
CA GLY A 309 33.70 12.93 -8.07
C GLY A 309 34.35 11.68 -8.66
N THR A 310 35.38 11.16 -7.99
CA THR A 310 36.15 9.97 -8.41
C THR A 310 35.59 8.66 -7.85
N LEU A 311 34.51 8.71 -7.07
CA LEU A 311 33.90 7.52 -6.47
C LEU A 311 32.58 7.15 -7.13
N GLY A 312 32.39 5.84 -7.27
CA GLY A 312 31.13 5.20 -7.61
C GLY A 312 30.53 4.49 -6.40
N PHE A 313 29.24 4.67 -6.22
CA PHE A 313 28.42 4.00 -5.22
C PHE A 313 27.45 3.08 -5.97
N ALA A 314 27.43 1.80 -5.61
CA ALA A 314 26.52 0.83 -6.20
C ALA A 314 25.68 0.14 -5.13
N LEU A 315 24.37 0.11 -5.35
CA LEU A 315 23.42 -0.66 -4.57
C LEU A 315 22.89 -1.81 -5.43
N ILE A 316 23.06 -3.03 -4.95
CA ILE A 316 22.54 -4.24 -5.60
C ILE A 316 21.23 -4.62 -4.92
N SER A 317 20.15 -4.58 -5.68
CA SER A 317 18.80 -4.95 -5.24
C SER A 317 18.14 -5.89 -6.26
N ASP A 318 16.92 -6.36 -5.99
CA ASP A 318 16.09 -7.02 -7.01
C ASP A 318 15.36 -5.99 -7.87
N ARG A 319 15.21 -4.75 -7.39
CA ARG A 319 14.44 -3.68 -8.04
C ARG A 319 15.05 -2.31 -7.82
N ASP A 320 14.92 -1.47 -8.83
CA ASP A 320 15.13 -0.03 -8.73
C ASP A 320 13.91 0.67 -8.13
N SER A 321 14.11 1.52 -7.13
CA SER A 321 13.06 2.34 -6.54
C SER A 321 13.60 3.70 -6.10
N GLN A 322 12.73 4.72 -6.12
CA GLN A 322 13.12 6.08 -5.71
C GLN A 322 13.63 6.12 -4.26
N ILE A 323 13.08 5.28 -3.39
CA ILE A 323 13.49 5.18 -1.98
C ILE A 323 14.94 4.70 -1.88
N LEU A 324 15.28 3.67 -2.67
CA LEU A 324 16.65 3.13 -2.72
C LEU A 324 17.63 4.13 -3.35
N ARG A 325 17.20 4.88 -4.36
CA ARG A 325 18.00 5.96 -4.97
C ARG A 325 18.28 7.08 -3.98
N ASN A 326 17.26 7.61 -3.32
CA ASN A 326 17.41 8.65 -2.31
C ASN A 326 18.28 8.17 -1.14
N GLY A 327 18.14 6.90 -0.73
CA GLY A 327 18.99 6.29 0.29
C GLY A 327 20.45 6.19 -0.16
N LEU A 328 20.71 5.80 -1.42
CA LEU A 328 22.06 5.73 -1.98
C LEU A 328 22.70 7.11 -2.13
N GLU A 329 21.92 8.11 -2.57
CA GLU A 329 22.35 9.50 -2.67
C GLU A 329 22.72 10.05 -1.29
N ASN A 330 21.84 9.95 -0.30
CA ASN A 330 22.12 10.41 1.07
C ASN A 330 23.32 9.66 1.68
N PHE A 331 23.43 8.35 1.45
CA PHE A 331 24.59 7.58 1.87
C PHE A 331 25.88 8.09 1.22
N SER A 332 25.86 8.36 -0.08
CA SER A 332 27.02 8.89 -0.81
C SER A 332 27.45 10.25 -0.30
N GLU A 333 26.50 11.12 0.04
CA GLU A 333 26.79 12.46 0.59
C GLU A 333 27.40 12.36 1.98
N LEU A 334 26.82 11.56 2.87
CA LEU A 334 27.35 11.33 4.22
C LEU A 334 28.74 10.69 4.17
N PHE A 335 28.94 9.71 3.28
CA PHE A 335 30.23 9.04 3.10
C PHE A 335 31.30 10.03 2.63
N MET A 336 30.99 10.82 1.58
CA MET A 336 31.92 11.82 1.04
C MET A 336 32.24 12.92 2.05
N GLN A 337 31.25 13.35 2.86
CA GLN A 337 31.45 14.38 3.86
C GLN A 337 32.33 13.87 5.01
N ALA A 338 32.13 12.63 5.45
CA ALA A 338 32.85 12.06 6.57
C ALA A 338 34.30 11.70 6.23
N TYR A 339 34.55 11.22 5.01
CA TYR A 339 35.85 10.66 4.62
C TYR A 339 36.60 11.51 3.60
N LYS A 340 36.26 12.78 3.44
CA LYS A 340 36.83 13.63 2.39
C LYS A 340 38.36 13.65 2.43
N HIS A 341 38.93 13.80 3.63
CA HIS A 341 40.37 13.92 3.81
C HIS A 341 41.08 12.58 3.56
N GLU A 342 40.51 11.50 4.06
CA GLU A 342 41.02 10.13 3.93
C GLU A 342 40.97 9.64 2.48
N LEU A 343 40.01 10.13 1.69
CA LEU A 343 39.90 9.84 0.28
C LEU A 343 40.93 10.59 -0.58
N ASP A 344 41.29 11.81 -0.19
CA ASP A 344 42.30 12.62 -0.89
C ASP A 344 43.71 12.07 -0.67
N GLU A 345 43.98 11.48 0.50
CA GLU A 345 45.27 10.88 0.89
C GLU A 345 45.25 9.34 0.91
N TRP A 346 44.31 8.71 0.22
CA TRP A 346 44.06 7.27 0.37
C TRP A 346 45.27 6.40 -0.02
N ASP A 347 45.79 5.64 0.94
CA ASP A 347 46.92 4.73 0.79
C ASP A 347 46.54 3.33 0.27
N GLY A 348 45.24 3.08 0.10
CA GLY A 348 44.70 1.77 -0.29
C GLY A 348 44.14 0.94 0.87
N SER A 349 44.26 1.39 2.13
CA SER A 349 43.70 0.68 3.28
C SER A 349 42.16 0.81 3.35
N ILE A 350 41.48 -0.29 3.58
CA ILE A 350 40.00 -0.36 3.67
C ILE A 350 39.51 -0.19 5.12
N GLU A 351 40.39 -0.45 6.11
CA GLU A 351 40.05 -0.41 7.53
C GLU A 351 39.53 0.96 7.99
N THR A 352 39.98 2.03 7.34
CA THR A 352 39.58 3.41 7.62
C THR A 352 38.07 3.66 7.44
N PHE A 353 37.37 2.80 6.68
CA PHE A 353 35.97 2.99 6.31
C PHE A 353 34.98 2.10 7.08
N GLU A 354 35.40 1.38 8.13
CA GLU A 354 34.51 0.46 8.86
C GLU A 354 33.27 1.15 9.46
N ASN A 355 33.43 2.40 9.92
CA ASN A 355 32.34 3.22 10.48
C ASN A 355 31.27 3.64 9.46
N ALA A 356 31.52 3.45 8.16
CA ALA A 356 30.54 3.76 7.11
C ALA A 356 29.22 2.99 7.27
N SER A 357 29.25 1.85 7.98
CA SER A 357 28.06 1.07 8.33
C SER A 357 26.99 1.90 9.06
N ASP A 358 27.39 2.90 9.85
CA ASP A 358 26.44 3.77 10.56
C ASP A 358 25.75 4.78 9.64
N PHE A 359 26.41 5.19 8.54
CA PHE A 359 25.77 6.00 7.51
C PHE A 359 24.72 5.21 6.75
N ILE A 360 24.91 3.90 6.60
CA ILE A 360 23.88 3.03 6.02
C ILE A 360 22.64 3.01 6.93
N LYS A 361 22.80 2.90 8.25
CA LYS A 361 21.65 2.94 9.20
C LYS A 361 20.88 4.27 9.09
N LYS A 362 21.58 5.39 8.89
CA LYS A 362 20.95 6.71 8.73
C LYS A 362 20.25 6.88 7.37
N SER A 363 20.88 6.39 6.30
CA SER A 363 20.42 6.60 4.92
C SER A 363 19.39 5.56 4.48
N PHE A 364 19.47 4.37 5.07
CA PHE A 364 18.57 3.24 4.88
C PHE A 364 18.03 2.79 6.25
N PRO A 365 17.27 3.63 6.98
CA PRO A 365 16.75 3.33 8.33
C PRO A 365 15.73 2.18 8.36
N PHE A 366 15.56 1.54 7.22
CA PHE A 366 14.53 0.59 6.88
C PHE A 366 15.11 -0.76 6.44
N LEU A 367 16.44 -0.86 6.26
CA LEU A 367 17.15 -2.12 6.11
C LEU A 367 17.52 -2.61 7.51
N ASP A 368 17.17 -3.86 7.84
CA ASP A 368 17.74 -4.51 9.03
C ASP A 368 19.22 -4.78 8.72
N LEU A 369 20.09 -4.11 9.48
CA LEU A 369 21.54 -4.02 9.28
C LEU A 369 22.34 -4.79 10.31
#